data_AF-A0A958KLU7-F1
#
_entry.id   AF-A0A958KLU7-F1
#
_cell.length_a   1.000
_cell.length_b   1.000
_cell.length_c   1.000
_cell.angle_alpha   90.00
_cell.angle_beta   90.00
_cell.angle_gamma   90.00
#
_symmetry.space_group_name_H-M   'P 1'
#
loop_
_entity.id
_entity.type
_entity.pdbx_description
1 polymer ?
#
loop_
_entity_poly.entity_id
_entity_poly.type
_entity_poly.pdbx_seq_one_letter_code
_entity_poly.pdbx_strand_id
1 'polypeptide(L)' 'MKPEVSKENFDAALFDLDGVLTATAQLHAEAWKEMFDEFLLNFAESGSEQFREFSIAADYKLYVDGKPRYDGVSSF' A
#
# COMPACT_ATOMS: atom_id res chain seq x y z
N MET A 1 9.38 -2.04 29.67
CA MET A 1 10.65 -2.46 29.06
C MET A 1 10.30 -3.41 27.92
N LYS A 2 10.82 -3.22 26.70
CA LYS A 2 10.60 -4.21 25.63
C LYS A 2 11.48 -5.43 25.92
N PRO A 3 10.99 -6.66 25.75
CA PRO A 3 11.81 -7.85 25.97
C PRO A 3 12.99 -7.87 25.01
N GLU A 4 14.14 -8.31 25.50
CA GLU A 4 15.33 -8.51 24.68
C GLU A 4 15.11 -9.71 23.75
N VAL A 5 15.28 -9.48 22.44
CA VAL A 5 15.18 -10.55 21.43
C VAL A 5 16.50 -11.29 21.39
N SER A 6 16.56 -12.44 22.08
CA SER A 6 17.71 -13.34 22.10
C SER A 6 17.28 -14.77 21.82
N LYS A 7 18.23 -15.61 21.39
CA LYS A 7 18.01 -17.05 21.18
C LYS A 7 17.73 -17.82 22.47
N GLU A 8 18.02 -17.22 23.63
CA GLU A 8 17.72 -17.79 24.95
C GLU A 8 16.23 -17.60 25.30
N ASN A 9 15.57 -16.61 24.69
CA ASN A 9 14.19 -16.24 24.99
C ASN A 9 13.19 -16.69 23.90
N PHE A 10 13.67 -17.04 22.70
CA PHE A 10 12.83 -17.41 21.56
C PHE A 10 13.48 -18.50 20.71
N ASP A 11 12.72 -19.56 20.41
CA ASP A 11 13.17 -20.68 19.58
C ASP A 11 13.04 -20.41 18.06
N ALA A 12 12.13 -19.50 17.67
CA ALA A 12 11.87 -19.17 16.27
C ALA A 12 11.39 -17.73 16.09
N ALA A 13 11.61 -17.19 14.89
CA ALA A 13 11.08 -15.91 14.43
C ALA A 13 10.42 -16.09 13.06
N LEU A 14 9.24 -15.50 12.88
CA LEU A 14 8.55 -15.45 11.60
C LEU A 14 8.66 -14.03 11.04
N PHE A 15 9.13 -13.94 9.80
CA PHE A 15 9.22 -12.69 9.07
C PHE A 15 8.23 -12.73 7.92
N ASP A 16 7.51 -11.63 7.74
CA ASP A 16 6.79 -11.42 6.50
C ASP A 16 7.79 -11.19 5.35
N LEU A 17 7.35 -11.36 4.12
CA LEU A 17 8.19 -11.11 2.94
C LEU A 17 8.12 -9.63 2.57
N ASP A 18 6.93 -9.14 2.25
CA ASP A 18 6.72 -7.85 1.61
C ASP A 18 6.93 -6.69 2.57
N GLY A 19 7.81 -5.77 2.20
CA GLY A 19 8.16 -4.62 3.04
C GLY A 19 8.96 -4.96 4.31
N VAL A 20 9.24 -6.25 4.56
CA VAL A 20 10.03 -6.73 5.71
C VAL A 20 11.35 -7.31 5.24
N LEU A 21 11.33 -8.40 4.47
CA LEU A 21 12.53 -8.99 3.89
C LEU A 21 12.85 -8.39 2.52
N THR A 22 11.83 -7.96 1.78
CA THR A 22 11.97 -7.31 0.47
C THR A 22 11.51 -5.85 0.54
N ALA A 23 12.16 -4.98 -0.22
CA ALA A 23 11.78 -3.57 -0.33
C ALA A 23 10.60 -3.36 -1.30
N THR A 24 9.57 -4.22 -1.24
CA THR A 24 8.44 -4.20 -2.19
C THR A 24 7.39 -3.15 -1.88
N ALA A 25 7.38 -2.55 -0.68
CA ALA A 25 6.38 -1.55 -0.30
C ALA A 25 6.32 -0.35 -1.27
N GLN A 26 7.48 0.13 -1.73
CA GLN A 26 7.54 1.21 -2.72
C GLN A 26 6.98 0.77 -4.07
N LEU A 27 7.39 -0.41 -4.55
CA LEU A 27 6.91 -0.96 -5.82
C LEU A 27 5.39 -1.19 -5.81
N HIS A 28 4.84 -1.64 -4.69
CA HIS A 28 3.41 -1.80 -4.51
C HIS A 28 2.69 -0.44 -4.60
N ALA A 29 3.20 0.59 -3.94
CA ALA A 29 2.62 1.93 -3.99
C ALA A 29 2.66 2.52 -5.41
N GLU A 30 3.75 2.31 -6.14
CA GLU A 30 3.90 2.73 -7.54
C GLU A 30 2.89 2.02 -8.46
N ALA A 31 2.73 0.70 -8.31
CA ALA A 31 1.74 -0.07 -9.08
C ALA A 31 0.29 0.37 -8.82
N TRP A 32 -0.04 0.69 -7.57
CA TRP A 32 -1.36 1.24 -7.22
C TRP A 32 -1.58 2.63 -7.81
N LYS A 33 -0.56 3.49 -7.78
CA LYS A 33 -0.63 4.82 -8.41
C LYS A 33 -0.88 4.70 -9.91
N GLU A 34 -0.14 3.85 -10.61
CA GLU A 34 -0.32 3.63 -12.05
C GLU A 34 -1.77 3.24 -12.38
N MET A 35 -2.31 2.25 -11.67
CA MET A 35 -3.67 1.78 -11.89
C MET A 35 -4.73 2.84 -11.58
N PHE A 36 -4.63 3.53 -10.43
CA PHE A 36 -5.60 4.57 -10.07
C PHE A 36 -5.50 5.80 -10.95
N ASP A 37 -4.30 6.23 -11.34
CA ASP A 37 -4.14 7.36 -12.26
C ASP A 37 -4.78 7.05 -13.62
N GLU A 38 -4.60 5.84 -14.15
CA GLU A 38 -5.27 5.41 -15.39
C GLU A 38 -6.80 5.45 -15.25
N PHE A 39 -7.34 4.95 -14.14
CA PHE A 39 -8.77 5.00 -13.86
C PHE A 39 -9.28 6.45 -13.74
N LEU A 40 -8.57 7.31 -13.01
CA LEU A 40 -8.96 8.70 -12.76
C LEU A 40 -8.90 9.54 -14.03
N LEU A 41 -7.95 9.28 -14.94
CA LEU A 41 -7.89 9.89 -16.26
C LEU A 41 -9.13 9.55 -17.07
N ASN A 42 -9.46 8.26 -17.20
CA ASN A 42 -10.64 7.80 -17.93
C ASN A 42 -11.94 8.37 -17.32
N PHE A 43 -12.01 8.44 -16.00
CA PHE A 43 -13.15 9.02 -15.28
C PHE A 43 -13.29 10.52 -15.54
N ALA A 44 -12.17 11.26 -15.57
CA ALA A 44 -12.19 12.68 -15.89
C ALA A 44 -12.59 12.96 -17.35
N GLU A 45 -12.12 12.14 -18.29
CA GLU A 45 -12.49 12.24 -19.71
C GLU A 45 -13.99 11.97 -19.95
N SER A 46 -14.61 11.14 -19.10
CA SER A 46 -16.06 10.91 -19.13
C SER A 46 -16.90 12.11 -18.68
N GLY A 47 -16.25 13.18 -18.20
CA GLY A 47 -16.90 14.42 -17.74
C GLY A 47 -17.38 14.37 -16.29
N SER A 48 -16.98 13.36 -15.53
CA SER A 48 -17.49 13.15 -14.18
C SER A 48 -16.82 14.09 -13.16
N GLU A 49 -15.49 14.26 -13.21
CA GLU A 49 -14.73 15.19 -12.36
C GLU A 49 -13.42 15.65 -13.04
N GLN A 50 -12.69 16.60 -12.46
CA GLN A 50 -11.35 16.96 -12.93
C GLN A 50 -10.33 15.90 -12.52
N PHE A 51 -9.35 15.64 -13.39
CA PHE A 51 -8.26 14.73 -13.06
C PHE A 51 -7.43 15.27 -11.88
N ARG A 52 -7.27 14.43 -10.86
CA ARG A 52 -6.31 14.59 -9.78
C ARG A 52 -5.56 13.28 -9.65
N GLU A 53 -4.23 13.35 -9.68
CA GLU A 53 -3.39 12.18 -9.45
C GLU A 53 -3.62 11.54 -8.07
N PHE A 54 -3.54 10.21 -8.05
CA PHE A 54 -3.43 9.41 -6.85
C PHE A 54 -2.09 9.71 -6.14
N SER A 55 -2.19 10.12 -4.88
CA SER A 55 -1.02 10.46 -4.05
C SER A 55 -0.52 9.26 -3.29
N ILE A 56 0.72 8.82 -3.55
CA ILE A 56 1.36 7.79 -2.72
C ILE A 56 1.53 8.26 -1.26
N ALA A 57 1.80 9.54 -1.03
CA ALA A 57 2.02 10.05 0.32
C ALA A 57 0.73 10.12 1.16
N ALA A 58 -0.40 10.41 0.53
CA ALA A 58 -1.69 10.61 1.20
C ALA A 58 -2.66 9.46 0.95
N ASP A 59 -3.00 9.21 -0.31
CA ASP A 59 -4.08 8.31 -0.72
C ASP A 59 -3.71 6.84 -0.51
N TYR A 60 -2.49 6.42 -0.88
CA TYR A 60 -2.01 5.05 -0.63
C TYR A 60 -2.05 4.71 0.87
N LYS A 61 -1.50 5.60 1.70
CA LYS A 61 -1.45 5.38 3.16
C LYS A 61 -2.83 5.36 3.81
N LEU A 62 -3.77 6.17 3.32
CA LEU A 62 -5.10 6.28 3.91
C LEU A 62 -6.02 5.15 3.46
N TYR A 63 -5.94 4.77 2.18
CA TYR A 63 -6.94 3.91 1.57
C TYR A 63 -6.45 2.49 1.32
N VAL A 64 -5.16 2.28 1.03
CA VAL A 64 -4.65 0.98 0.52
C VAL A 64 -3.73 0.28 1.52
N ASP A 65 -2.81 1.01 2.14
CA ASP A 65 -1.76 0.44 2.99
C ASP A 65 -2.33 -0.40 4.14
N GLY A 66 -1.82 -1.62 4.30
CA GLY A 66 -2.28 -2.58 5.30
C GLY A 66 -3.67 -3.20 5.09
N LYS A 67 -4.39 -2.90 4.00
CA LYS A 67 -5.71 -3.49 3.70
C LYS A 67 -5.63 -4.63 2.68
N PRO A 68 -6.53 -5.63 2.75
CA PRO A 68 -6.75 -6.56 1.65
C PRO A 68 -7.02 -5.81 0.34
N ARG A 69 -6.57 -6.35 -0.80
CA ARG A 69 -6.58 -5.64 -2.09
C ARG A 69 -7.95 -5.02 -2.43
N TYR A 70 -9.03 -5.79 -2.33
CA TYR A 70 -10.38 -5.31 -2.65
C TYR A 70 -10.92 -4.30 -1.64
N ASP A 71 -10.56 -4.44 -0.36
CA ASP A 71 -10.93 -3.47 0.68
C ASP A 71 -10.19 -2.15 0.47
N GLY A 72 -8.95 -2.22 -0.02
CA GLY A 72 -8.16 -1.05 -0.43
C GLY A 72 -8.82 -0.29 -1.59
N VAL A 73 -9.24 -1.00 -2.65
CA VAL A 73 -10.00 -0.41 -3.75
C VAL A 73 -11.30 0.22 -3.25
N SER A 74 -12.06 -0.51 -2.45
CA SER A 74 -13.39 -0.05 -1.99
C SER A 74 -13.29 1.13 -1.01
N SER A 75 -12.12 1.32 -0.39
CA SER A 75 -11.89 2.43 0.53
C SER A 75 -11.52 3.73 -0.17
N PHE A 76 -11.00 3.67 -1.40
CA PHE A 76 -10.63 4.81 -2.21
C PHE A 76 -11.84 5.27 -3.04
#